data_AF-A0A3N9TF96-F1
#
_entry.id   AF-A0A3N9TF96-F1
#
_cell.length_a   1.000
_cell.length_b   1.000
_cell.length_c   1.000
_cell.angle_alpha   90.00
_cell.angle_beta   90.00
_cell.angle_gamma   90.00
#
_symmetry.space_group_name_H-M   'P 1'
#
loop_
_entity.id
_entity.type
_entity.pdbx_description
1 polymer ?
#
loop_
_entity_poly.entity_id
_entity_poly.type
_entity_poly.pdbx_seq_one_letter_code
_entity_poly.pdbx_strand_id
1 'polypeptide(L)'
;MGQIDAVMPETPTPIFGEEVFEQIVSNAPVAISITDESGNILFVNDTFCKITGYKLDELIGHHSSMLSYKATPRSVYEGLWSAITAGNHWQGQLLNRRKSGEPYIADMSISRINNSEGQVRYYAIHKDITEKHHMQIHQQNQSIMFQAVLNAAPMAIALIDQEHNAIFKNDRFEKMNLSIETSPTQLLLDAIQSDYGYDTLEEFMGNKTQKYKGIHIENSGPMRERWFDFVLVKIPVSDTTAETYFNREQGYYIVIAINERTREKLLVEERRINTVKLMTRDNKYVHAMQEALMATLHQLQGPFNMIESAINILKRTNAACPGLVAMDEAMGTAVEAMEDIKQAIPERNSEAFQPVNLNLIVKDATSITTDEMLLSSTNLNLDLDPTLPVINGMPNRLVLALKQLIDNAIDSIQASKSKDRILLVSTYEEEHDVHLVVEDSGGGVADDIRLKIFHPFFSTKPKHQSGCRGIGLSIVQQVLNEHSATISVGQSDQLSGAKVVITFPMNEW
;
A
#
# COMPACT_ATOMS: atom_id res chain seq x y z
N MET A 1 65.26 4.88 -66.72
CA MET A 1 64.69 5.99 -65.94
C MET A 1 63.53 5.43 -65.12
N GLY A 2 63.56 5.30 -63.81
CA GLY A 2 64.59 5.55 -62.80
C GLY A 2 64.16 4.82 -61.52
N GLN A 3 65.10 4.20 -60.82
CA GLN A 3 64.91 3.67 -59.47
C GLN A 3 64.51 4.82 -58.56
N ILE A 4 63.43 4.64 -57.79
CA ILE A 4 63.13 5.50 -56.65
C ILE A 4 63.78 4.83 -55.46
N ASP A 5 65.00 5.26 -55.14
CA ASP A 5 65.64 5.00 -53.87
C ASP A 5 64.84 5.73 -52.79
N ALA A 6 64.07 4.96 -52.00
CA ALA A 6 63.49 5.48 -50.77
C ALA A 6 64.60 5.55 -49.71
N VAL A 7 65.23 6.72 -49.64
CA VAL A 7 66.10 7.16 -48.55
C VAL A 7 65.33 6.98 -47.23
N MET A 8 65.84 6.15 -46.32
CA MET A 8 65.32 6.10 -44.96
C MET A 8 65.53 7.47 -44.30
N PRO A 9 64.52 8.06 -43.64
CA PRO A 9 64.70 9.34 -42.96
C PRO A 9 65.79 9.18 -41.90
N GLU A 10 66.82 10.03 -41.97
CA GLU A 10 67.80 10.16 -40.90
C GLU A 10 67.04 10.39 -39.58
N THR A 11 67.27 9.52 -38.61
CA THR A 11 66.66 9.63 -37.29
C THR A 11 67.15 10.96 -36.71
N PRO A 12 66.25 11.91 -36.38
CA PRO A 12 66.68 13.22 -35.91
C PRO A 12 67.55 13.04 -34.67
N THR A 13 68.78 13.54 -34.72
CA THR A 13 69.71 13.52 -33.59
C THR A 13 68.99 14.16 -32.40
N PRO A 14 68.90 13.51 -31.22
CA PRO A 14 68.16 14.04 -30.09
C PRO A 14 68.64 15.47 -29.78
N ILE A 15 67.71 16.43 -29.77
CA ILE A 15 67.98 17.84 -29.47
C ILE A 15 68.49 18.01 -28.02
N PHE A 16 68.20 17.02 -27.18
CA PHE A 16 68.54 16.97 -25.77
C PHE A 16 69.63 15.92 -25.50
N GLY A 17 70.64 16.26 -24.70
CA GLY A 17 71.71 15.34 -24.29
C GLY A 17 71.27 14.30 -23.26
N GLU A 18 72.15 13.35 -22.93
CA GLU A 18 71.89 12.24 -21.99
C GLU A 18 71.38 12.71 -20.62
N GLU A 19 71.88 13.84 -20.10
CA GLU A 19 71.46 14.43 -18.81
C GLU A 19 69.95 14.74 -18.75
N VAL A 20 69.34 15.14 -19.88
CA VAL A 20 67.90 15.45 -19.92
C VAL A 20 67.07 14.17 -19.80
N PHE A 21 67.52 13.07 -20.40
CA PHE A 21 66.84 11.78 -20.29
C PHE A 21 66.93 11.22 -18.87
N GLU A 22 68.08 11.38 -18.20
CA GLU A 22 68.24 11.01 -16.79
C GLU A 22 67.30 11.81 -15.88
N GLN A 23 67.14 13.12 -16.14
CA GLN A 23 66.19 13.97 -15.41
C GLN A 23 64.74 13.56 -15.66
N ILE A 24 64.37 13.21 -16.89
CA ILE A 24 63.02 12.72 -17.22
C ILE A 24 62.72 11.43 -16.46
N VAL A 25 63.65 10.46 -16.49
CA VAL A 25 63.48 9.16 -15.82
C VAL A 25 63.43 9.31 -14.30
N SER A 26 64.28 10.17 -13.73
CA SER A 26 64.32 10.42 -12.29
C SER A 26 63.06 11.11 -11.77
N ASN A 27 62.49 12.05 -12.54
CA ASN A 27 61.28 12.78 -12.15
C ASN A 27 59.96 12.14 -12.63
N ALA A 28 60.02 10.98 -13.30
CA ALA A 28 58.83 10.31 -13.80
C ALA A 28 57.89 9.96 -12.62
N PRO A 29 56.57 10.22 -12.74
CA PRO A 29 55.58 9.90 -11.69
C PRO A 29 55.25 8.40 -11.60
N VAL A 30 56.08 7.55 -12.22
CA VAL A 30 55.95 6.10 -12.28
C VAL A 30 57.28 5.47 -11.86
N ALA A 31 57.22 4.28 -11.27
CA ALA A 31 58.42 3.54 -10.93
C ALA A 31 59.02 2.95 -12.20
N ILE A 32 60.32 3.16 -12.40
CA ILE A 32 61.07 2.65 -13.55
C ILE A 32 62.19 1.77 -13.02
N SER A 33 62.39 0.61 -13.65
CA SER A 33 63.53 -0.26 -13.40
C SER A 33 64.08 -0.86 -14.68
N ILE A 34 65.38 -1.14 -14.70
CA ILE A 34 66.04 -1.92 -15.76
C ILE A 34 66.70 -3.14 -15.12
N THR A 35 66.54 -4.31 -15.71
CA THR A 35 67.20 -5.55 -15.28
C THR A 35 68.10 -6.13 -16.36
N ASP A 36 69.00 -7.02 -15.96
CA ASP A 36 69.69 -7.92 -16.88
C ASP A 36 68.75 -9.03 -17.42
N GLU A 37 69.28 -9.90 -18.26
CA GLU A 37 68.57 -11.06 -18.83
C GLU A 37 68.10 -12.09 -17.78
N SER A 38 68.76 -12.11 -16.63
CA SER A 38 68.43 -13.00 -15.50
C SER A 38 67.42 -12.37 -14.53
N GLY A 39 67.00 -11.12 -14.74
CA GLY A 39 66.06 -10.40 -13.88
C GLY A 39 66.68 -9.71 -12.66
N ASN A 40 68.01 -9.55 -12.61
CA ASN A 40 68.70 -8.77 -11.59
C ASN A 40 68.64 -7.29 -11.91
N ILE A 41 68.32 -6.46 -10.92
CA ILE A 41 68.09 -5.03 -11.08
C ILE A 41 69.42 -4.31 -11.34
N LEU A 42 69.51 -3.60 -12.46
CA LEU A 42 70.64 -2.78 -12.87
C LEU A 42 70.42 -1.29 -12.60
N PHE A 43 69.16 -0.84 -12.64
CA PHE A 43 68.79 0.56 -12.45
C PHE A 43 67.37 0.66 -11.89
N VAL A 44 67.13 1.67 -11.06
CA VAL A 44 65.80 2.10 -10.61
C VAL A 44 65.77 3.62 -10.47
N ASN A 45 64.61 4.24 -10.65
CA ASN A 45 64.43 5.67 -10.38
C ASN A 45 63.97 5.96 -8.94
N ASP A 46 63.95 7.23 -8.55
CA ASP A 46 63.51 7.68 -7.21
C ASP A 46 62.08 7.23 -6.87
N THR A 47 61.18 7.25 -7.86
CA THR A 47 59.79 6.82 -7.67
C THR A 47 59.69 5.33 -7.34
N PHE A 48 60.55 4.49 -7.93
CA PHE A 48 60.63 3.06 -7.59
C PHE A 48 61.07 2.86 -6.13
N CYS A 49 62.10 3.58 -5.68
CA CYS A 49 62.54 3.53 -4.28
C CYS A 49 61.41 3.99 -3.33
N LYS A 50 60.69 5.07 -3.67
CA LYS A 50 59.56 5.60 -2.89
C LYS A 50 58.41 4.59 -2.78
N ILE A 51 58.01 3.95 -3.88
CA ILE A 51 56.91 2.97 -3.90
C ILE A 51 57.30 1.70 -3.15
N THR A 52 58.49 1.15 -3.41
CA THR A 52 58.89 -0.13 -2.82
C THR A 52 59.38 0.01 -1.37
N GLY A 53 59.86 1.19 -0.98
CA GLY A 53 60.42 1.49 0.35
C GLY A 53 61.85 0.95 0.55
N TYR A 54 62.47 0.38 -0.47
CA TYR A 54 63.87 -0.02 -0.45
C TYR A 54 64.77 1.14 -0.87
N LYS A 55 65.98 1.15 -0.30
CA LYS A 55 67.03 2.06 -0.76
C LYS A 55 67.70 1.49 -2.02
N LEU A 56 68.34 2.37 -2.79
CA LEU A 56 69.00 2.01 -4.05
C LEU A 56 70.03 0.88 -3.87
N ASP A 57 70.88 0.97 -2.84
CA ASP A 57 71.91 -0.02 -2.49
C ASP A 57 71.33 -1.39 -2.08
N GLU A 58 70.07 -1.44 -1.65
CA GLU A 58 69.35 -2.68 -1.33
C GLU A 58 68.66 -3.31 -2.56
N LEU A 59 68.61 -2.59 -3.69
CA LEU A 59 67.92 -3.02 -4.91
C LEU A 59 68.90 -3.46 -6.00
N ILE A 60 69.98 -2.69 -6.21
CA ILE A 60 70.93 -2.96 -7.30
C ILE A 60 71.62 -4.32 -7.09
N GLY A 61 71.65 -5.13 -8.16
CA GLY A 61 72.24 -6.48 -8.17
C GLY A 61 71.33 -7.58 -7.60
N HIS A 62 70.22 -7.22 -6.95
CA HIS A 62 69.25 -8.19 -6.45
C HIS A 62 68.21 -8.57 -7.52
N HIS A 63 67.73 -9.80 -7.44
CA HIS A 63 66.72 -10.31 -8.36
C HIS A 63 65.34 -9.69 -8.06
N SER A 64 64.64 -9.21 -9.11
CA SER A 64 63.35 -8.51 -9.02
C SER A 64 62.24 -9.28 -8.28
N SER A 65 62.34 -10.62 -8.22
CA SER A 65 61.43 -11.48 -7.43
C SER A 65 61.42 -11.18 -5.93
N MET A 66 62.42 -10.44 -5.40
CA MET A 66 62.42 -9.97 -4.00
C MET A 66 61.15 -9.17 -3.65
N LEU A 67 60.57 -8.48 -4.65
CA LEU A 67 59.34 -7.70 -4.50
C LEU A 67 58.08 -8.57 -4.52
N SER A 68 58.15 -9.85 -4.87
CA SER A 68 56.96 -10.69 -4.96
C SER A 68 56.30 -10.90 -3.59
N TYR A 69 54.98 -10.75 -3.54
CA TYR A 69 54.16 -11.13 -2.37
C TYR A 69 53.82 -12.64 -2.35
N LYS A 70 54.27 -13.42 -3.35
CA LYS A 70 54.04 -14.87 -3.49
C LYS A 70 52.56 -15.31 -3.60
N ALA A 71 51.64 -14.39 -3.87
CA ALA A 71 50.24 -14.71 -4.13
C ALA A 71 49.81 -14.46 -5.59
N THR A 72 50.66 -13.80 -6.39
CA THR A 72 50.44 -13.72 -7.85
C THR A 72 50.46 -15.12 -8.46
N PRO A 73 49.46 -15.51 -9.25
CA PRO A 73 49.41 -16.85 -9.85
C PRO A 73 50.63 -17.14 -10.71
N ARG A 74 51.14 -18.38 -10.64
CA ARG A 74 52.34 -18.80 -11.38
C ARG A 74 52.19 -18.62 -12.90
N SER A 75 50.98 -18.84 -13.43
CA SER A 75 50.66 -18.63 -14.85
C SER A 75 50.90 -17.19 -15.32
N VAL A 76 50.73 -16.19 -14.44
CA VAL A 76 51.00 -14.77 -14.77
C VAL A 76 52.49 -14.55 -14.96
N TYR A 77 53.33 -15.12 -14.09
CA TYR A 77 54.78 -15.05 -14.23
C TYR A 77 55.29 -15.82 -15.46
N GLU A 78 54.70 -16.99 -15.75
CA GLU A 78 55.04 -17.76 -16.97
C GLU A 78 54.69 -16.98 -18.24
N GLY A 79 53.52 -16.32 -18.27
CA GLY A 79 53.13 -15.42 -19.37
C GLY A 79 54.05 -14.22 -19.51
N LEU A 80 54.45 -13.60 -18.39
CA LEU A 80 55.42 -12.51 -18.35
C LEU A 80 56.73 -12.91 -18.99
N TRP A 81 57.37 -13.97 -18.46
CA TRP A 81 58.68 -14.40 -18.94
C TRP A 81 58.63 -14.85 -20.39
N SER A 82 57.62 -15.65 -20.77
CA SER A 82 57.44 -16.09 -22.15
C SER A 82 57.35 -14.92 -23.14
N ALA A 83 56.59 -13.88 -22.80
CA ALA A 83 56.42 -12.69 -23.65
C ALA A 83 57.75 -11.93 -23.80
N ILE A 84 58.40 -11.57 -22.70
CA ILE A 84 59.60 -10.71 -22.77
C ILE A 84 60.82 -11.45 -23.32
N THR A 85 60.95 -12.78 -23.09
CA THR A 85 62.03 -13.58 -23.70
C THR A 85 61.86 -13.75 -25.20
N ALA A 86 60.61 -13.80 -25.68
CA ALA A 86 60.30 -13.80 -27.12
C ALA A 86 60.54 -12.42 -27.78
N GLY A 87 60.91 -11.40 -27.00
CA GLY A 87 61.09 -10.03 -27.48
C GLY A 87 59.79 -9.22 -27.59
N ASN A 88 58.68 -9.75 -27.08
CA ASN A 88 57.39 -9.07 -27.06
C ASN A 88 57.26 -8.15 -25.84
N HIS A 89 56.32 -7.21 -25.93
CA HIS A 89 55.87 -6.41 -24.80
C HIS A 89 55.00 -7.26 -23.86
N TRP A 90 55.17 -7.10 -22.54
CA TRP A 90 54.25 -7.65 -21.55
C TRP A 90 53.61 -6.54 -20.71
N GLN A 91 52.30 -6.63 -20.51
CA GLN A 91 51.56 -5.75 -19.62
C GLN A 91 50.68 -6.60 -18.71
N GLY A 92 50.66 -6.27 -17.42
CA GLY A 92 49.84 -6.99 -16.45
C GLY A 92 50.03 -6.49 -15.02
N GLN A 93 49.27 -7.07 -14.11
CA GLN A 93 49.26 -6.69 -12.71
C GLN A 93 49.92 -7.78 -11.86
N LEU A 94 50.83 -7.38 -10.96
CA LEU A 94 51.49 -8.26 -10.01
C LEU A 94 51.19 -7.78 -8.58
N LEU A 95 50.95 -8.72 -7.68
CA LEU A 95 50.91 -8.42 -6.24
C LEU A 95 52.32 -8.47 -5.67
N ASN A 96 52.85 -7.30 -5.36
CA ASN A 96 54.17 -7.11 -4.79
C ASN A 96 54.10 -6.73 -3.31
N ARG A 97 55.25 -6.67 -2.66
CA ARG A 97 55.43 -6.36 -1.24
C ARG A 97 56.42 -5.21 -1.10
N ARG A 98 56.07 -4.21 -0.29
CA ARG A 98 57.00 -3.17 0.13
C ARG A 98 58.04 -3.72 1.12
N LYS A 99 59.10 -2.97 1.40
CA LYS A 99 60.08 -3.30 2.45
C LYS A 99 59.42 -3.50 3.83
N SER A 100 58.35 -2.74 4.12
CA SER A 100 57.57 -2.86 5.36
C SER A 100 56.82 -4.20 5.50
N GLY A 101 56.68 -4.96 4.42
CA GLY A 101 55.86 -6.18 4.37
C GLY A 101 54.45 -5.97 3.81
N GLU A 102 54.03 -4.71 3.62
CA GLU A 102 52.70 -4.38 3.09
C GLU A 102 52.56 -4.80 1.62
N PRO A 103 51.45 -5.48 1.22
CA PRO A 103 51.19 -5.80 -0.17
C PRO A 103 50.76 -4.56 -0.96
N TYR A 104 51.14 -4.49 -2.23
CA TYR A 104 50.66 -3.47 -3.16
C TYR A 104 50.49 -4.06 -4.57
N ILE A 105 49.56 -3.51 -5.34
CA ILE A 105 49.26 -3.95 -6.71
C ILE A 105 50.09 -3.10 -7.67
N ALA A 106 51.07 -3.74 -8.29
CA ALA A 106 51.91 -3.14 -9.33
C ALA A 106 51.26 -3.37 -10.70
N ASP A 107 50.76 -2.32 -11.34
CA ASP A 107 50.36 -2.32 -12.74
C ASP A 107 51.61 -2.08 -13.58
N MET A 108 52.08 -3.13 -14.28
CA MET A 108 53.41 -3.22 -14.86
C MET A 108 53.36 -3.31 -16.38
N SER A 109 54.35 -2.69 -17.01
CA SER A 109 54.60 -2.70 -18.45
C SER A 109 56.08 -2.98 -18.65
N ILE A 110 56.42 -4.11 -19.27
CA ILE A 110 57.78 -4.62 -19.40
C ILE A 110 58.12 -4.82 -20.87
N SER A 111 59.25 -4.25 -21.30
CA SER A 111 59.75 -4.34 -22.67
C SER A 111 61.23 -4.72 -22.68
N ARG A 112 61.62 -5.48 -23.71
CA ARG A 112 63.01 -5.77 -24.00
C ARG A 112 63.71 -4.57 -24.63
N ILE A 113 64.93 -4.28 -24.20
CA ILE A 113 65.84 -3.31 -24.83
C ILE A 113 67.14 -4.06 -25.16
N ASN A 114 67.64 -3.87 -26.39
CA ASN A 114 68.94 -4.40 -26.81
C ASN A 114 69.95 -3.24 -26.80
N ASN A 115 71.11 -3.41 -26.15
CA ASN A 115 72.18 -2.42 -26.24
C ASN A 115 72.98 -2.58 -27.56
N SER A 116 73.86 -1.61 -27.86
CA SER A 116 74.76 -1.62 -29.03
C SER A 116 75.76 -2.78 -29.05
N GLU A 117 75.94 -3.48 -27.93
CA GLU A 117 76.80 -4.66 -27.77
C GLU A 117 76.02 -5.99 -27.86
N GLY A 118 74.71 -5.94 -28.12
CA GLY A 118 73.84 -7.12 -28.23
C GLY A 118 73.33 -7.70 -26.90
N GLN A 119 73.61 -7.06 -25.76
CA GLN A 119 73.12 -7.49 -24.44
C GLN A 119 71.60 -7.24 -24.32
N VAL A 120 70.90 -8.26 -23.80
CA VAL A 120 69.46 -8.19 -23.52
C VAL A 120 69.23 -7.58 -22.16
N ARG A 121 68.40 -6.54 -22.11
CA ARG A 121 67.92 -5.93 -20.87
C ARG A 121 66.41 -5.83 -20.89
N TYR A 122 65.80 -5.81 -19.72
CA TYR A 122 64.37 -5.57 -19.58
C TYR A 122 64.13 -4.25 -18.86
N TYR A 123 63.34 -3.39 -19.49
CA TYR A 123 62.85 -2.17 -18.89
C TYR A 123 61.42 -2.38 -18.43
N ALA A 124 61.13 -2.01 -17.19
CA ALA A 124 59.81 -2.08 -16.61
C ALA A 124 59.37 -0.71 -16.09
N ILE A 125 58.16 -0.32 -16.43
CA ILE A 125 57.42 0.74 -15.76
C ILE A 125 56.39 0.08 -14.87
N HIS A 126 56.21 0.58 -13.66
CA HIS A 126 55.03 0.23 -12.88
C HIS A 126 54.43 1.38 -12.11
N LYS A 127 53.12 1.27 -11.91
CA LYS A 127 52.33 2.18 -11.08
C LYS A 127 51.69 1.39 -9.95
N ASP A 128 51.74 1.96 -8.75
CA ASP A 128 50.96 1.44 -7.63
C ASP A 128 49.49 1.81 -7.84
N ILE A 129 48.64 0.81 -8.03
CA ILE A 129 47.20 0.98 -8.23
C ILE A 129 46.38 0.48 -7.04
N THR A 130 47.02 0.24 -5.89
CA THR A 130 46.37 -0.33 -4.70
C THR A 130 45.20 0.53 -4.22
N GLU A 131 45.42 1.85 -4.12
CA GLU A 131 44.38 2.80 -3.70
C GLU A 131 43.23 2.87 -4.71
N LYS A 132 43.55 2.89 -6.02
CA LYS A 132 42.56 2.86 -7.10
C LYS A 132 41.70 1.59 -7.02
N HIS A 133 42.32 0.44 -6.84
CA HIS A 133 41.60 -0.83 -6.71
C HIS A 133 40.73 -0.85 -5.45
N HIS A 134 41.25 -0.36 -4.32
CA HIS A 134 40.48 -0.24 -3.07
C HIS A 134 39.25 0.64 -3.24
N MET A 135 39.38 1.81 -3.87
CA MET A 135 38.26 2.70 -4.16
C MET A 135 37.22 2.03 -5.08
N GLN A 136 37.67 1.32 -6.12
CA GLN A 136 36.77 0.58 -7.02
C GLN A 136 35.99 -0.51 -6.29
N ILE A 137 36.66 -1.34 -5.49
CA ILE A 137 36.01 -2.40 -4.70
C ILE A 137 35.07 -1.79 -3.64
N HIS A 138 35.49 -0.70 -2.99
CA HIS A 138 34.64 -0.01 -2.02
C HIS A 138 33.35 0.51 -2.66
N GLN A 139 33.45 1.16 -3.83
CA GLN A 139 32.29 1.62 -4.60
C GLN A 139 31.39 0.46 -5.04
N GLN A 140 31.97 -0.64 -5.50
CA GLN A 140 31.22 -1.84 -5.88
C GLN A 140 30.47 -2.42 -4.68
N ASN A 141 31.13 -2.57 -3.54
CA ASN A 141 30.52 -3.07 -2.30
C ASN A 141 29.40 -2.14 -1.82
N GLN A 142 29.60 -0.82 -1.88
CA GLN A 142 28.54 0.15 -1.57
C GLN A 142 27.33 -0.03 -2.50
N SER A 143 27.54 -0.15 -3.81
CA SER A 143 26.44 -0.38 -4.78
C SER A 143 25.65 -1.65 -4.46
N ILE A 144 26.34 -2.77 -4.18
CA ILE A 144 25.70 -4.04 -3.79
C ILE A 144 24.90 -3.87 -2.49
N MET A 145 25.46 -3.21 -1.47
CA MET A 145 24.75 -2.97 -0.21
C MET A 145 23.50 -2.11 -0.40
N PHE A 146 23.60 -1.03 -1.18
CA PHE A 146 22.45 -0.16 -1.48
C PHE A 146 21.34 -0.94 -2.20
N GLN A 147 21.68 -1.73 -3.23
CA GLN A 147 20.70 -2.56 -3.92
C GLN A 147 20.01 -3.56 -2.97
N ALA A 148 20.77 -4.21 -2.09
CA ALA A 148 20.21 -5.14 -1.11
C ALA A 148 19.24 -4.45 -0.14
N VAL A 149 19.59 -3.26 0.36
CA VAL A 149 18.70 -2.45 1.23
C VAL A 149 17.43 -2.04 0.50
N LEU A 150 17.55 -1.57 -0.74
CA LEU A 150 16.40 -1.14 -1.54
C LEU A 150 15.47 -2.30 -1.91
N ASN A 151 16.02 -3.50 -2.17
CA ASN A 151 15.23 -4.71 -2.44
C ASN A 151 14.58 -5.31 -1.18
N ALA A 152 15.20 -5.14 -0.01
CA ALA A 152 14.63 -5.58 1.26
C ALA A 152 13.47 -4.68 1.75
N ALA A 153 13.38 -3.45 1.24
CA ALA A 153 12.32 -2.52 1.63
C ALA A 153 10.91 -3.10 1.33
N PRO A 154 9.92 -2.92 2.22
CA PRO A 154 8.56 -3.42 2.03
C PRO A 154 7.73 -2.59 1.04
N MET A 155 8.37 -1.84 0.14
CA MET A 155 7.73 -0.91 -0.80
C MET A 155 8.37 -1.02 -2.19
N ALA A 156 7.62 -0.69 -3.23
CA ALA A 156 8.17 -0.55 -4.57
C ALA A 156 8.93 0.77 -4.66
N ILE A 157 10.15 0.75 -5.22
CA ILE A 157 11.00 1.92 -5.34
C ILE A 157 11.53 1.98 -6.77
N ALA A 158 11.38 3.14 -7.42
CA ALA A 158 12.02 3.47 -8.67
C ALA A 158 12.73 4.82 -8.59
N LEU A 159 13.81 4.95 -9.36
CA LEU A 159 14.46 6.22 -9.67
C LEU A 159 14.19 6.55 -11.13
N ILE A 160 13.64 7.72 -11.41
CA ILE A 160 13.33 8.16 -12.77
C ILE A 160 14.10 9.43 -13.14
N ASP A 161 14.36 9.61 -14.43
CA ASP A 161 14.90 10.83 -15.01
C ASP A 161 13.81 11.89 -15.27
N GLN A 162 14.22 13.01 -15.87
CA GLN A 162 13.33 14.13 -16.23
C GLN A 162 12.34 13.79 -17.34
N GLU A 163 12.62 12.74 -18.12
CA GLU A 163 11.74 12.20 -19.16
C GLU A 163 10.83 11.08 -18.61
N HIS A 164 10.84 10.88 -17.29
CA HIS A 164 10.11 9.84 -16.56
C HIS A 164 10.54 8.39 -16.87
N ASN A 165 11.72 8.21 -17.50
CA ASN A 165 12.30 6.88 -17.70
C ASN A 165 12.91 6.36 -16.41
N ALA A 166 12.64 5.10 -16.09
CA ALA A 166 13.18 4.48 -14.88
C ALA A 166 14.63 4.03 -15.07
N ILE A 167 15.55 4.69 -14.35
CA ILE A 167 16.98 4.41 -14.28
C ILE A 167 17.28 3.26 -13.31
N PHE A 168 16.50 3.16 -12.24
CA PHE A 168 16.60 2.10 -11.25
C PHE A 168 15.22 1.63 -10.81
N LYS A 169 15.08 0.32 -10.56
CA LYS A 169 13.88 -0.32 -10.03
C LYS A 169 14.30 -1.37 -9.01
N ASN A 170 13.64 -1.42 -7.86
CA ASN A 170 13.78 -2.54 -6.95
C ASN A 170 12.87 -3.71 -7.38
N ASP A 171 13.12 -4.91 -6.85
CA ASP A 171 12.37 -6.13 -7.20
C ASP A 171 10.85 -5.98 -7.00
N ARG A 172 10.44 -5.20 -5.99
CA ARG A 172 9.02 -4.94 -5.71
C ARG A 172 8.39 -4.05 -6.77
N PHE A 173 9.09 -3.04 -7.25
CA PHE A 173 8.61 -2.17 -8.32
C PHE A 173 8.44 -2.98 -9.61
N GLU A 174 9.39 -3.85 -9.96
CA GLU A 174 9.25 -4.70 -11.14
C GLU A 174 8.04 -5.63 -11.06
N LYS A 175 7.87 -6.33 -9.93
CA LYS A 175 6.70 -7.19 -9.70
C LYS A 175 5.39 -6.40 -9.74
N MET A 176 5.36 -5.20 -9.17
CA MET A 176 4.20 -4.33 -9.21
C MET A 176 3.88 -3.90 -10.63
N ASN A 177 4.87 -3.42 -11.38
CA ASN A 177 4.72 -2.96 -12.76
C ASN A 177 4.23 -4.06 -13.71
N LEU A 178 4.51 -5.34 -13.43
CA LEU A 178 3.97 -6.48 -14.17
C LEU A 178 2.54 -6.86 -13.77
N SER A 179 2.07 -6.40 -12.61
CA SER A 179 0.76 -6.76 -12.03
C SER A 179 -0.36 -5.77 -12.35
N ILE A 180 -0.03 -4.66 -13.02
CA ILE A 180 -0.94 -3.59 -13.41
C ILE A 180 -0.78 -3.33 -14.91
N GLU A 181 -1.86 -2.98 -15.58
CA GLU A 181 -1.86 -2.77 -17.05
C GLU A 181 -1.09 -1.50 -17.43
N THR A 182 -1.26 -0.43 -16.65
CA THR A 182 -0.59 0.86 -16.85
C THR A 182 0.58 1.00 -15.88
N SER A 183 1.73 1.52 -16.35
CA SER A 183 2.92 1.75 -15.51
C SER A 183 2.59 2.58 -14.25
N PRO A 184 3.15 2.26 -13.07
CA PRO A 184 2.90 3.03 -11.85
C PRO A 184 3.23 4.51 -11.98
N THR A 185 4.23 4.86 -12.79
CA THR A 185 4.62 6.25 -13.05
C THR A 185 3.54 6.99 -13.84
N GLN A 186 2.94 6.33 -14.84
CA GLN A 186 1.88 6.94 -15.65
C GLN A 186 0.60 7.13 -14.83
N LEU A 187 0.24 6.14 -14.01
CA LEU A 187 -0.90 6.25 -13.10
C LEU A 187 -0.77 7.44 -12.14
N LEU A 188 0.45 7.70 -11.67
CA LEU A 188 0.73 8.87 -10.84
C LEU A 188 0.57 10.19 -11.60
N LEU A 189 1.04 10.25 -12.85
CA LEU A 189 0.87 11.42 -13.70
C LEU A 189 -0.62 11.70 -13.96
N ASP A 190 -1.37 10.68 -14.37
CA ASP A 190 -2.80 10.80 -14.66
C ASP A 190 -3.59 11.29 -13.42
N ALA A 191 -3.27 10.74 -12.24
CA ALA A 191 -3.91 11.13 -10.99
C ALA A 191 -3.58 12.57 -10.59
N ILE A 192 -2.32 12.98 -10.69
CA ILE A 192 -1.90 14.35 -10.38
C ILE A 192 -2.54 15.36 -11.34
N GLN A 193 -2.64 15.02 -12.63
CA GLN A 193 -3.29 15.87 -13.62
C GLN A 193 -4.78 16.02 -13.32
N SER A 194 -5.48 14.92 -13.03
CA SER A 194 -6.90 14.92 -12.67
C SER A 194 -7.19 15.69 -11.37
N ASP A 195 -6.42 15.43 -10.33
CA ASP A 195 -6.74 15.91 -8.97
C ASP A 195 -6.19 17.32 -8.70
N TYR A 196 -5.08 17.71 -9.36
CA TYR A 196 -4.36 18.96 -9.10
C TYR A 196 -4.08 19.81 -10.34
N GLY A 197 -4.26 19.29 -11.56
CA GLY A 197 -4.07 20.04 -12.80
C GLY A 197 -2.62 20.25 -13.23
N TYR A 198 -1.67 19.42 -12.77
CA TYR A 198 -0.26 19.49 -13.19
C TYR A 198 0.04 18.46 -14.28
N ASP A 199 0.79 18.88 -15.31
CA ASP A 199 1.16 18.01 -16.45
C ASP A 199 2.46 17.22 -16.18
N THR A 200 3.28 17.66 -15.22
CA THR A 200 4.56 17.01 -14.89
C THR A 200 4.77 16.84 -13.38
N LEU A 201 5.56 15.83 -13.00
CA LEU A 201 5.96 15.64 -11.61
C LEU A 201 6.80 16.81 -11.08
N GLU A 202 7.55 17.48 -11.95
CA GLU A 202 8.37 18.62 -11.57
C GLU A 202 7.52 19.79 -11.08
N GLU A 203 6.50 20.17 -11.84
CA GLU A 203 5.58 21.24 -11.45
C GLU A 203 4.86 20.92 -10.14
N PHE A 204 4.44 19.66 -9.98
CA PHE A 204 3.78 19.20 -8.76
C PHE A 204 4.69 19.24 -7.51
N MET A 205 5.98 18.91 -7.66
CA MET A 205 6.92 18.80 -6.53
C MET A 205 7.64 20.11 -6.18
N GLY A 206 7.91 20.97 -7.16
CA GLY A 206 8.81 22.12 -7.00
C GLY A 206 10.20 21.71 -6.48
N ASN A 207 10.60 22.29 -5.33
CA ASN A 207 11.91 22.06 -4.68
C ASN A 207 11.84 21.21 -3.38
N LYS A 208 10.75 20.48 -3.13
CA LYS A 208 10.54 19.78 -1.85
C LYS A 208 10.18 18.30 -2.03
N THR A 209 10.31 17.53 -0.94
CA THR A 209 9.72 16.19 -0.81
C THR A 209 8.22 16.32 -0.73
N GLN A 210 7.51 15.58 -1.57
CA GLN A 210 6.05 15.58 -1.62
C GLN A 210 5.50 14.18 -1.35
N LYS A 211 4.44 14.09 -0.53
CA LYS A 211 3.70 12.85 -0.32
C LYS A 211 2.37 12.96 -1.03
N TYR A 212 2.08 12.01 -1.91
CA TYR A 212 0.80 11.86 -2.58
C TYR A 212 0.10 10.61 -2.04
N LYS A 213 -1.13 10.76 -1.54
CA LYS A 213 -1.88 9.62 -0.97
C LYS A 213 -3.03 9.26 -1.88
N GLY A 214 -3.25 7.96 -2.04
CA GLY A 214 -4.55 7.43 -2.45
C GLY A 214 -4.81 7.40 -3.96
N ILE A 215 -3.88 6.89 -4.76
CA ILE A 215 -4.26 6.45 -6.11
C ILE A 215 -5.05 5.15 -5.97
N HIS A 216 -6.32 5.22 -6.32
CA HIS A 216 -7.21 4.07 -6.45
C HIS A 216 -7.18 3.57 -7.88
N ILE A 217 -6.98 2.26 -8.05
CA ILE A 217 -6.99 1.62 -9.37
C ILE A 217 -7.99 0.48 -9.35
N GLU A 218 -8.93 0.54 -10.29
CA GLU A 218 -9.73 -0.61 -10.69
C GLU A 218 -8.87 -1.48 -11.63
N ASN A 219 -8.51 -2.67 -11.18
CA ASN A 219 -7.63 -3.58 -11.93
C ASN A 219 -8.42 -4.77 -12.48
N SER A 220 -8.09 -5.20 -13.70
CA SER A 220 -8.71 -6.35 -14.38
C SER A 220 -8.30 -7.72 -13.79
N GLY A 221 -7.39 -7.73 -12.81
CA GLY A 221 -6.90 -8.94 -12.11
C GLY A 221 -7.84 -9.49 -11.02
N PRO A 222 -7.44 -10.56 -10.29
CA PRO A 222 -8.26 -11.19 -9.26
C PRO A 222 -8.57 -10.29 -8.05
N MET A 223 -7.75 -9.27 -7.79
CA MET A 223 -8.07 -8.17 -6.88
C MET A 223 -8.51 -6.96 -7.71
N ARG A 224 -9.82 -6.68 -7.69
CA ARG A 224 -10.46 -5.64 -8.51
C ARG A 224 -10.14 -4.22 -8.06
N GLU A 225 -9.85 -3.99 -6.78
CA GLU A 225 -9.53 -2.67 -6.24
C GLU A 225 -8.16 -2.69 -5.57
N ARG A 226 -7.30 -1.73 -5.93
CA ARG A 226 -5.97 -1.56 -5.33
C ARG A 226 -5.74 -0.12 -4.94
N TRP A 227 -5.04 0.07 -3.82
CA TRP A 227 -4.78 1.38 -3.22
C TRP A 227 -3.29 1.61 -3.08
N PHE A 228 -2.79 2.71 -3.64
CA PHE A 228 -1.37 3.04 -3.66
C PHE A 228 -1.12 4.42 -3.06
N ASP A 229 -0.12 4.49 -2.17
CA ASP A 229 0.43 5.74 -1.65
C ASP A 229 1.82 5.97 -2.27
N PHE A 230 2.06 7.19 -2.76
CA PHE A 230 3.29 7.58 -3.41
C PHE A 230 4.07 8.60 -2.57
N VAL A 231 5.39 8.41 -2.50
CA VAL A 231 6.31 9.37 -1.89
C VAL A 231 7.34 9.75 -2.94
N LEU A 232 7.45 11.06 -3.19
CA LEU A 232 8.29 11.61 -4.23
C LEU A 232 9.42 12.44 -3.62
N VAL A 233 10.65 12.16 -4.02
CA VAL A 233 11.85 12.87 -3.55
C VAL A 233 12.70 13.30 -4.74
N LYS A 234 12.92 14.62 -4.88
CA LYS A 234 13.81 15.20 -5.90
C LYS A 234 15.26 15.14 -5.40
N ILE A 235 16.15 14.55 -6.19
CA ILE A 235 17.58 14.39 -5.86
C ILE A 235 18.41 15.13 -6.92
N PRO A 236 19.19 16.15 -6.54
CA PRO A 236 20.08 16.81 -7.49
C PRO A 236 21.23 15.86 -7.87
N VAL A 237 21.58 15.86 -9.15
CA VAL A 237 22.72 15.11 -9.70
C VAL A 237 23.59 16.03 -10.54
N SER A 238 24.90 15.80 -10.49
CA SER A 238 25.87 16.51 -11.33
C SER A 238 26.11 15.72 -12.61
N ASP A 239 26.21 16.42 -13.73
CA ASP A 239 26.65 15.80 -14.97
C ASP A 239 28.08 15.23 -14.82
N THR A 240 28.30 14.06 -15.44
CA THR A 240 29.56 13.30 -15.44
C THR A 240 30.32 13.39 -16.76
N THR A 241 29.77 14.10 -17.75
CA THR A 241 30.44 14.33 -19.04
C THR A 241 31.73 15.13 -18.84
N ALA A 242 32.72 14.91 -19.74
CA ALA A 242 33.98 15.65 -19.68
C ALA A 242 33.80 17.16 -19.91
N GLU A 243 32.74 17.55 -20.64
CA GLU A 243 32.42 18.93 -21.00
C GLU A 243 32.00 19.76 -19.76
N THR A 244 31.39 19.12 -18.76
CA THR A 244 30.91 19.77 -17.54
C THR A 244 31.92 19.75 -16.38
N TYR A 245 33.17 19.33 -16.63
CA TYR A 245 34.21 19.21 -15.59
C TYR A 245 34.42 20.50 -14.77
N PHE A 246 34.41 21.67 -15.44
CA PHE A 246 34.54 22.99 -14.79
C PHE A 246 33.21 23.71 -14.57
N ASN A 247 32.12 23.25 -15.20
CA ASN A 247 30.80 23.85 -15.08
C ASN A 247 29.76 22.75 -14.87
N ARG A 248 29.50 22.42 -13.61
CA ARG A 248 28.56 21.37 -13.23
C ARG A 248 27.13 21.87 -13.44
N GLU A 249 26.56 21.62 -14.61
CA GLU A 249 25.12 21.72 -14.77
C GLU A 249 24.43 20.77 -13.78
N GLN A 250 23.37 21.26 -13.12
CA GLN A 250 22.62 20.52 -12.12
C GLN A 250 21.41 19.86 -12.77
N GLY A 251 21.49 18.55 -13.01
CA GLY A 251 20.34 17.72 -13.30
C GLY A 251 19.63 17.30 -12.00
N TYR A 252 18.52 16.58 -12.13
CA TYR A 252 17.89 15.92 -11.00
C TYR A 252 17.28 14.59 -11.41
N TYR A 253 17.14 13.68 -10.44
CA TYR A 253 16.33 12.48 -10.52
C TYR A 253 15.19 12.54 -9.51
N ILE A 254 14.12 11.79 -9.77
CA ILE A 254 13.00 11.65 -8.83
C ILE A 254 12.97 10.21 -8.32
N VAL A 255 13.01 10.05 -6.99
CA VAL A 255 12.70 8.77 -6.36
C VAL A 255 11.19 8.69 -6.19
N ILE A 256 10.60 7.62 -6.72
CA ILE A 256 9.22 7.23 -6.51
C ILE A 256 9.21 6.02 -5.57
N ALA A 257 8.67 6.20 -4.37
CA ALA A 257 8.40 5.09 -3.45
C ALA A 257 6.88 4.86 -3.38
N ILE A 258 6.45 3.62 -3.60
CA ILE A 258 5.05 3.22 -3.72
C ILE A 258 4.74 2.18 -2.64
N ASN A 259 3.79 2.51 -1.78
CA ASN A 259 3.28 1.60 -0.77
C ASN A 259 1.87 1.16 -1.15
N GLU A 260 1.68 -0.15 -1.33
CA GLU A 260 0.35 -0.72 -1.57
C GLU A 260 -0.37 -0.96 -0.24
N ARG A 261 -1.54 -0.36 -0.07
CA ARG A 261 -2.34 -0.41 1.17
C ARG A 261 -3.66 -1.16 1.01
N THR A 262 -3.84 -1.87 -0.10
CA THR A 262 -5.05 -2.64 -0.42
C THR A 262 -5.48 -3.56 0.74
N ARG A 263 -4.55 -4.37 1.27
CA ARG A 263 -4.85 -5.31 2.36
C ARG A 263 -5.25 -4.60 3.66
N GLU A 264 -4.61 -3.49 3.98
CA GLU A 264 -4.94 -2.72 5.18
C GLU A 264 -6.34 -2.12 5.08
N LYS A 265 -6.67 -1.55 3.91
CA LYS A 265 -8.00 -1.00 3.62
C LYS A 265 -9.09 -2.06 3.74
N LEU A 266 -8.89 -3.23 3.12
CA LEU A 266 -9.84 -4.34 3.21
C LEU A 266 -10.02 -4.85 4.66
N LEU A 267 -8.94 -4.95 5.44
CA LEU A 267 -9.02 -5.36 6.85
C LEU A 267 -9.72 -4.32 7.73
N VAL A 268 -9.52 -3.03 7.47
CA VAL A 268 -10.24 -1.97 8.19
C VAL A 268 -11.73 -2.05 7.88
N GLU A 269 -12.09 -2.25 6.61
CA GLU A 269 -13.47 -2.36 6.18
C GLU A 269 -14.16 -3.61 6.73
N GLU A 270 -13.48 -4.77 6.70
CA GLU A 270 -13.98 -6.01 7.30
C GLU A 270 -14.24 -5.85 8.82
N ARG A 271 -13.33 -5.19 9.55
CA ARG A 271 -13.54 -4.90 10.97
C ARG A 271 -14.72 -3.97 11.20
N ARG A 272 -14.87 -2.95 10.34
CA ARG A 272 -15.98 -2.00 10.42
C ARG A 272 -17.31 -2.73 10.25
N ILE A 273 -17.46 -3.52 9.18
CA ILE A 273 -18.66 -4.32 8.92
C ILE A 273 -18.94 -5.31 10.06
N ASN A 274 -17.92 -6.02 10.57
CA ASN A 274 -18.11 -6.94 11.70
C ASN A 274 -18.58 -6.21 12.98
N THR A 275 -18.07 -5.01 13.23
CA THR A 275 -18.49 -4.18 14.37
C THR A 275 -19.95 -3.77 14.22
N VAL A 276 -20.34 -3.27 13.04
CA VAL A 276 -21.73 -2.90 12.74
C VAL A 276 -22.66 -4.13 12.83
N LYS A 277 -22.23 -5.30 12.35
CA LYS A 277 -22.97 -6.57 12.44
C LYS A 277 -23.25 -6.98 13.89
N LEU A 278 -22.26 -6.86 14.78
CA LEU A 278 -22.42 -7.12 16.22
C LEU A 278 -23.38 -6.12 16.88
N MET A 279 -23.20 -4.82 16.63
CA MET A 279 -24.07 -3.76 17.18
C MET A 279 -25.53 -3.93 16.72
N THR A 280 -25.74 -4.25 15.45
CA THR A 280 -27.07 -4.48 14.88
C THR A 280 -27.76 -5.68 15.55
N ARG A 281 -27.01 -6.76 15.83
CA ARG A 281 -27.53 -7.95 16.52
C ARG A 281 -27.96 -7.61 17.94
N ASP A 282 -27.11 -6.93 18.71
CA ASP A 282 -27.39 -6.60 20.11
C ASP A 282 -28.57 -5.61 20.23
N ASN A 283 -28.61 -4.58 19.37
CA ASN A 283 -29.73 -3.63 19.33
C ASN A 283 -31.06 -4.33 18.99
N LYS A 284 -31.07 -5.30 18.08
CA LYS A 284 -32.28 -6.08 17.76
C LYS A 284 -32.84 -6.81 18.99
N TYR A 285 -31.98 -7.41 19.81
CA TYR A 285 -32.40 -8.10 21.04
C TYR A 285 -32.92 -7.14 22.10
N VAL A 286 -32.22 -6.01 22.31
CA VAL A 286 -32.66 -4.97 23.26
C VAL A 286 -34.02 -4.43 22.84
N HIS A 287 -34.24 -4.11 21.55
CA HIS A 287 -35.54 -3.66 21.05
C HIS A 287 -36.65 -4.70 21.26
N ALA A 288 -36.41 -5.96 20.87
CA ALA A 288 -37.41 -7.01 21.03
C ALA A 288 -37.77 -7.26 22.50
N MET A 289 -36.80 -7.16 23.41
CA MET A 289 -37.02 -7.29 24.85
C MET A 289 -37.85 -6.12 25.39
N GLN A 290 -37.52 -4.88 25.01
CA GLN A 290 -38.26 -3.69 25.43
C GLN A 290 -39.72 -3.72 24.95
N GLU A 291 -39.96 -4.02 23.66
CA GLU A 291 -41.34 -4.09 23.13
C GLU A 291 -42.16 -5.16 23.83
N ALA A 292 -41.60 -6.35 24.05
CA ALA A 292 -42.30 -7.44 24.74
C ALA A 292 -42.65 -7.07 26.19
N LEU A 293 -41.71 -6.45 26.92
CA LEU A 293 -41.94 -6.00 28.30
C LEU A 293 -42.97 -4.86 28.35
N MET A 294 -42.88 -3.87 27.45
CA MET A 294 -43.87 -2.79 27.40
C MET A 294 -45.27 -3.29 27.02
N ALA A 295 -45.37 -4.19 26.05
CA ALA A 295 -46.65 -4.78 25.64
C ALA A 295 -47.29 -5.60 26.76
N THR A 296 -46.49 -6.41 27.48
CA THR A 296 -46.98 -7.19 28.63
C THR A 296 -47.43 -6.29 29.79
N LEU A 297 -46.66 -5.23 30.10
CA LEU A 297 -47.06 -4.23 31.09
C LEU A 297 -48.40 -3.57 30.72
N HIS A 298 -48.57 -3.15 29.47
CA HIS A 298 -49.83 -2.55 29.00
C HIS A 298 -51.01 -3.53 29.05
N GLN A 299 -50.80 -4.81 28.71
CA GLN A 299 -51.85 -5.83 28.82
C GLN A 299 -52.24 -6.13 30.27
N LEU A 300 -51.31 -6.03 31.22
CA LEU A 300 -51.56 -6.25 32.64
C LEU A 300 -52.27 -5.06 33.31
N GLN A 301 -52.04 -3.83 32.85
CA GLN A 301 -52.70 -2.63 33.39
C GLN A 301 -54.24 -2.73 33.36
N GLY A 302 -54.84 -3.28 32.30
CA GLY A 302 -56.29 -3.41 32.17
C GLY A 302 -56.93 -4.26 33.29
N PRO A 303 -56.52 -5.53 33.46
CA PRO A 303 -56.95 -6.39 34.56
C PRO A 303 -56.71 -5.77 35.95
N PHE A 304 -55.54 -5.16 36.18
CA PHE A 304 -55.25 -4.53 37.47
C PHE A 304 -56.19 -3.36 37.77
N ASN A 305 -56.44 -2.47 36.80
CA ASN A 305 -57.39 -1.36 36.95
C ASN A 305 -58.83 -1.85 37.24
N MET A 306 -59.22 -2.97 36.65
CA MET A 306 -60.53 -3.60 36.91
C MET A 306 -60.62 -4.17 38.33
N ILE A 307 -59.58 -4.86 38.79
CA ILE A 307 -59.51 -5.41 40.15
C ILE A 307 -59.48 -4.27 41.17
N GLU A 308 -58.69 -3.23 40.93
CA GLU A 308 -58.60 -2.04 41.78
C GLU A 308 -59.96 -1.34 41.87
N SER A 309 -60.65 -1.17 40.74
CA SER A 309 -62.01 -0.62 40.70
C SER A 309 -63.01 -1.47 41.49
N ALA A 310 -62.93 -2.80 41.39
CA ALA A 310 -63.78 -3.72 42.15
C ALA A 310 -63.52 -3.63 43.66
N ILE A 311 -62.25 -3.58 44.08
CA ILE A 311 -61.85 -3.38 45.48
C ILE A 311 -62.42 -2.04 45.98
N ASN A 312 -62.29 -0.97 45.20
CA ASN A 312 -62.81 0.36 45.54
C ASN A 312 -64.33 0.39 45.68
N ILE A 313 -65.07 -0.33 44.84
CA ILE A 313 -66.53 -0.46 44.97
C ILE A 313 -66.89 -1.24 46.24
N LEU A 314 -66.22 -2.35 46.51
CA LEU A 314 -66.49 -3.17 47.71
C LEU A 314 -66.17 -2.42 49.02
N LYS A 315 -65.10 -1.60 49.03
CA LYS A 315 -64.78 -0.69 50.13
C LYS A 315 -65.90 0.30 50.42
N ARG A 316 -66.60 0.80 49.39
CA ARG A 316 -67.75 1.72 49.57
C ARG A 316 -68.97 1.01 50.17
N THR A 317 -69.18 -0.26 49.84
CA THR A 317 -70.37 -1.01 50.27
C THR A 317 -70.19 -1.72 51.62
N ASN A 318 -68.97 -2.14 51.97
CA ASN A 318 -68.67 -2.79 53.25
C ASN A 318 -67.19 -2.60 53.67
N ALA A 319 -66.86 -1.41 54.15
CA ALA A 319 -65.49 -0.99 54.49
C ALA A 319 -64.81 -1.80 55.61
N ALA A 320 -65.57 -2.51 56.45
CA ALA A 320 -65.03 -3.22 57.62
C ALA A 320 -64.61 -4.67 57.33
N CYS A 321 -64.67 -5.13 56.07
CA CYS A 321 -64.29 -6.50 55.71
C CYS A 321 -62.75 -6.69 55.79
N PRO A 322 -62.22 -7.57 56.65
CA PRO A 322 -60.78 -7.82 56.75
C PRO A 322 -60.13 -8.30 55.44
N GLY A 323 -60.91 -8.98 54.58
CA GLY A 323 -60.45 -9.42 53.26
C GLY A 323 -60.12 -8.28 52.31
N LEU A 324 -60.71 -7.09 52.49
CA LEU A 324 -60.42 -5.91 51.65
C LEU A 324 -59.04 -5.32 51.94
N VAL A 325 -58.56 -5.42 53.19
CA VAL A 325 -57.22 -4.95 53.56
C VAL A 325 -56.15 -5.82 52.88
N ALA A 326 -56.30 -7.14 52.92
CA ALA A 326 -55.40 -8.07 52.25
C ALA A 326 -55.41 -7.91 50.72
N MET A 327 -56.57 -7.62 50.12
CA MET A 327 -56.68 -7.34 48.67
C MET A 327 -55.98 -6.03 48.27
N ASP A 328 -56.06 -5.00 49.10
CA ASP A 328 -55.41 -3.71 48.85
C ASP A 328 -53.89 -3.81 48.94
N GLU A 329 -53.38 -4.54 49.94
CA GLU A 329 -51.95 -4.82 50.11
C GLU A 329 -51.40 -5.66 48.94
N ALA A 330 -52.17 -6.68 48.50
CA ALA A 330 -51.82 -7.48 47.33
C ALA A 330 -51.79 -6.65 46.03
N MET A 331 -52.73 -5.71 45.87
CA MET A 331 -52.75 -4.79 44.73
C MET A 331 -51.56 -3.83 44.76
N GLY A 332 -51.24 -3.24 45.92
CA GLY A 332 -50.07 -2.38 46.10
C GLY A 332 -48.78 -3.10 45.72
N THR A 333 -48.60 -4.34 46.22
CA THR A 333 -47.45 -5.19 45.87
C THR A 333 -47.37 -5.49 44.37
N ALA A 334 -48.51 -5.70 43.71
CA ALA A 334 -48.54 -5.97 42.27
C ALA A 334 -48.18 -4.73 41.44
N VAL A 335 -48.61 -3.54 41.85
CA VAL A 335 -48.24 -2.27 41.21
C VAL A 335 -46.76 -1.96 41.39
N GLU A 336 -46.21 -2.17 42.59
CA GLU A 336 -44.76 -2.03 42.86
C GLU A 336 -43.94 -2.98 41.97
N ALA A 337 -44.35 -4.25 41.87
CA ALA A 337 -43.69 -5.21 41.00
C ALA A 337 -43.73 -4.81 39.51
N MET A 338 -44.81 -4.15 39.05
CA MET A 338 -44.87 -3.61 37.69
C MET A 338 -43.88 -2.46 37.46
N GLU A 339 -43.72 -1.57 38.44
CA GLU A 339 -42.75 -0.48 38.33
C GLU A 339 -41.31 -0.99 38.39
N ASP A 340 -41.02 -2.01 39.21
CA ASP A 340 -39.72 -2.69 39.24
C ASP A 340 -39.38 -3.32 37.88
N ILE A 341 -40.35 -4.00 37.25
CA ILE A 341 -40.17 -4.56 35.90
C ILE A 341 -39.88 -3.47 34.89
N LYS A 342 -40.61 -2.34 34.97
CA LYS A 342 -40.44 -1.19 34.08
C LYS A 342 -39.06 -0.54 34.24
N GLN A 343 -38.53 -0.47 35.46
CA GLN A 343 -37.18 0.03 35.73
C GLN A 343 -36.08 -0.96 35.31
N ALA A 344 -36.39 -2.26 35.28
CA ALA A 344 -35.47 -3.29 34.80
C ALA A 344 -35.40 -3.39 33.26
N ILE A 345 -36.23 -2.65 32.53
CA ILE A 345 -36.15 -2.58 31.07
C ILE A 345 -34.82 -1.91 30.69
N PRO A 346 -33.95 -2.56 29.88
CA PRO A 346 -32.65 -2.01 29.53
C PRO A 346 -32.78 -0.63 28.89
N GLU A 347 -31.97 0.35 29.31
CA GLU A 347 -31.89 1.63 28.61
C GLU A 347 -31.26 1.46 27.23
N ARG A 348 -31.74 2.22 26.24
CA ARG A 348 -31.17 2.18 24.90
C ARG A 348 -29.86 2.97 24.88
N ASN A 349 -28.85 2.44 24.20
CA ASN A 349 -27.69 3.24 23.83
C ASN A 349 -28.15 4.37 22.91
N SER A 350 -27.95 5.62 23.33
CA SER A 350 -28.24 6.79 22.51
C SER A 350 -27.16 6.96 21.45
N GLU A 351 -27.50 6.78 20.18
CA GLU A 351 -26.66 7.20 19.06
C GLU A 351 -26.83 8.72 18.84
N ALA A 352 -25.78 9.42 18.41
CA ALA A 352 -25.91 10.83 18.06
C ALA A 352 -26.40 10.99 16.62
N PHE A 353 -27.19 12.02 16.36
CA PHE A 353 -27.47 12.47 15.00
C PHE A 353 -26.20 13.08 14.39
N GLN A 354 -25.92 12.70 13.15
CA GLN A 354 -24.79 13.20 12.37
C GLN A 354 -25.14 13.22 10.86
N PRO A 355 -24.35 13.91 10.02
CA PRO A 355 -24.50 13.82 8.58
C PRO A 355 -24.28 12.39 8.08
N VAL A 356 -25.24 11.86 7.32
CA VAL A 356 -25.26 10.49 6.81
C VAL A 356 -25.42 10.49 5.30
N ASN A 357 -24.55 9.74 4.62
CA ASN A 357 -24.73 9.39 3.23
C ASN A 357 -25.57 8.10 3.13
N LEU A 358 -26.79 8.19 2.58
CA LEU A 358 -27.69 7.02 2.50
C LEU A 358 -27.15 5.91 1.60
N ASN A 359 -26.39 6.22 0.55
CA ASN A 359 -25.77 5.18 -0.28
C ASN A 359 -24.78 4.33 0.54
N LEU A 360 -24.11 4.93 1.52
CA LEU A 360 -23.25 4.17 2.44
C LEU A 360 -24.08 3.27 3.36
N ILE A 361 -25.22 3.74 3.86
CA ILE A 361 -26.14 2.91 4.66
C ILE A 361 -26.66 1.71 3.86
N VAL A 362 -26.99 1.91 2.58
CA VAL A 362 -27.39 0.83 1.66
C VAL A 362 -26.27 -0.18 1.50
N LYS A 363 -25.04 0.27 1.25
CA LYS A 363 -23.86 -0.60 1.14
C LYS A 363 -23.59 -1.38 2.43
N ASP A 364 -23.73 -0.75 3.58
CA ASP A 364 -23.52 -1.39 4.89
C ASP A 364 -24.57 -2.47 5.14
N ALA A 365 -25.85 -2.15 4.94
CA ALA A 365 -26.94 -3.10 5.17
C ALA A 365 -26.83 -4.32 4.24
N THR A 366 -26.56 -4.09 2.95
CA THR A 366 -26.42 -5.15 1.95
C THR A 366 -25.19 -6.04 2.19
N SER A 367 -24.08 -5.45 2.63
CA SER A 367 -22.87 -6.18 3.02
C SER A 367 -23.12 -7.11 4.21
N ILE A 368 -23.93 -6.69 5.19
CA ILE A 368 -24.26 -7.51 6.36
C ILE A 368 -25.16 -8.70 5.99
N THR A 369 -26.03 -8.55 4.98
CA THR A 369 -27.00 -9.56 4.51
C THR A 369 -26.49 -10.45 3.38
N THR A 370 -25.23 -10.29 2.96
CA THR A 370 -24.68 -11.00 1.80
C THR A 370 -24.76 -12.53 1.96
N ASP A 371 -24.45 -13.06 3.15
CA ASP A 371 -24.53 -14.50 3.43
C ASP A 371 -25.95 -15.06 3.20
N GLU A 372 -26.96 -14.31 3.65
CA GLU A 372 -28.38 -14.68 3.54
C GLU A 372 -28.83 -14.65 2.07
N MET A 373 -28.42 -13.62 1.32
CA MET A 373 -28.69 -13.49 -0.12
C MET A 373 -28.08 -14.63 -0.93
N LEU A 374 -26.85 -15.07 -0.60
CA LEU A 374 -26.19 -16.18 -1.28
C LEU A 374 -26.91 -17.51 -1.01
N LEU A 375 -27.27 -17.77 0.26
CA LEU A 375 -28.04 -18.96 0.65
C LEU A 375 -29.42 -18.98 -0.02
N SER A 376 -30.05 -17.83 -0.17
CA SER A 376 -31.32 -17.67 -0.86
C SER A 376 -31.17 -17.45 -2.37
N SER A 377 -29.97 -17.51 -2.96
CA SER A 377 -29.73 -17.22 -4.38
C SER A 377 -30.47 -15.99 -4.91
N THR A 378 -30.52 -14.93 -4.10
CA THR A 378 -31.14 -13.65 -4.44
C THR A 378 -30.12 -12.75 -5.12
N ASN A 379 -30.46 -12.22 -6.30
CA ASN A 379 -29.65 -11.27 -7.04
C ASN A 379 -29.97 -9.85 -6.56
N LEU A 380 -28.96 -9.15 -6.04
CA LEU A 380 -29.06 -7.76 -5.60
C LEU A 380 -28.70 -6.82 -6.76
N ASN A 381 -29.61 -5.91 -7.08
CA ASN A 381 -29.39 -4.79 -8.00
C ASN A 381 -29.40 -3.49 -7.19
N LEU A 382 -28.39 -2.64 -7.41
CA LEU A 382 -28.28 -1.33 -6.78
C LEU A 382 -28.37 -0.25 -7.85
N ASP A 383 -29.30 0.68 -7.69
CA ASP A 383 -29.47 1.85 -8.56
C ASP A 383 -29.44 3.12 -7.70
N LEU A 384 -28.23 3.57 -7.37
CA LEU A 384 -27.99 4.61 -6.37
C LEU A 384 -27.52 5.90 -7.05
N ASP A 385 -28.28 6.99 -6.89
CA ASP A 385 -27.85 8.31 -7.34
C ASP A 385 -26.51 8.72 -6.68
N PRO A 386 -25.43 8.93 -7.45
CA PRO A 386 -24.11 9.28 -6.90
C PRO A 386 -24.04 10.69 -6.31
N THR A 387 -24.98 11.56 -6.66
CA THR A 387 -25.06 12.98 -6.25
C THR A 387 -26.03 13.24 -5.10
N LEU A 388 -26.56 12.17 -4.49
CA LEU A 388 -27.53 12.25 -3.41
C LEU A 388 -27.03 13.11 -2.22
N PRO A 389 -27.84 14.05 -1.72
CA PRO A 389 -27.44 14.89 -0.60
C PRO A 389 -27.37 14.09 0.71
N VAL A 390 -26.61 14.63 1.68
CA VAL A 390 -26.52 14.04 3.02
C VAL A 390 -27.77 14.35 3.84
N ILE A 391 -28.27 13.36 4.58
CA ILE A 391 -29.35 13.54 5.55
C ILE A 391 -28.75 13.62 6.96
N ASN A 392 -29.49 14.19 7.91
CA ASN A 392 -29.12 14.07 9.31
C ASN A 392 -29.76 12.82 9.94
N GLY A 393 -28.95 11.94 10.51
CA GLY A 393 -29.45 10.67 11.03
C GLY A 393 -28.49 9.96 11.98
N MET A 394 -28.98 8.85 12.52
CA MET A 394 -28.27 7.89 13.37
C MET A 394 -27.89 6.68 12.50
N PRO A 395 -26.64 6.55 12.04
CA PRO A 395 -26.27 5.53 11.06
C PRO A 395 -26.59 4.09 11.46
N ASN A 396 -26.28 3.68 12.69
CA ASN A 396 -26.51 2.29 13.10
C ASN A 396 -28.01 1.97 13.21
N ARG A 397 -28.83 2.95 13.60
CA ARG A 397 -30.30 2.84 13.56
C ARG A 397 -30.82 2.64 12.14
N LEU A 398 -30.31 3.42 11.18
CA LEU A 398 -30.70 3.33 9.77
C LEU A 398 -30.25 2.01 9.14
N VAL A 399 -29.03 1.55 9.43
CA VAL A 399 -28.55 0.22 8.99
C VAL A 399 -29.44 -0.89 9.55
N LEU A 400 -29.84 -0.81 10.84
CA LEU A 400 -30.75 -1.78 11.44
C LEU A 400 -32.11 -1.81 10.74
N ALA A 401 -32.71 -0.64 10.48
CA ALA A 401 -34.00 -0.54 9.79
C ALA A 401 -33.91 -1.10 8.36
N LEU A 402 -32.92 -0.68 7.59
CA LEU A 402 -32.74 -1.14 6.22
C LEU A 402 -32.45 -2.65 6.16
N LYS A 403 -31.62 -3.17 7.08
CA LYS A 403 -31.40 -4.62 7.20
C LYS A 403 -32.73 -5.34 7.41
N GLN A 404 -33.62 -4.87 8.29
CA GLN A 404 -34.91 -5.54 8.51
C GLN A 404 -35.80 -5.53 7.25
N LEU A 405 -35.75 -4.48 6.43
CA LEU A 405 -36.45 -4.45 5.14
C LEU A 405 -35.87 -5.47 4.16
N ILE A 406 -34.54 -5.53 4.06
CA ILE A 406 -33.83 -6.48 3.20
C ILE A 406 -34.09 -7.93 3.64
N ASP A 407 -34.02 -8.23 4.94
CA ASP A 407 -34.32 -9.57 5.50
C ASP A 407 -35.75 -9.99 5.12
N ASN A 408 -36.71 -9.07 5.25
CA ASN A 408 -38.11 -9.32 4.90
C ASN A 408 -38.30 -9.56 3.40
N ALA A 409 -37.59 -8.82 2.55
CA ALA A 409 -37.60 -9.00 1.10
C ALA A 409 -37.00 -10.37 0.70
N ILE A 410 -35.87 -10.76 1.29
CA ILE A 410 -35.23 -12.07 1.06
C ILE A 410 -36.20 -13.21 1.41
N ASP A 411 -36.84 -13.13 2.58
CA ASP A 411 -37.81 -14.12 3.01
C ASP A 411 -39.04 -14.16 2.07
N SER A 412 -39.51 -12.99 1.61
CA SER A 412 -40.61 -12.87 0.65
C SER A 412 -40.28 -13.55 -0.68
N ILE A 413 -39.07 -13.31 -1.20
CA ILE A 413 -38.54 -13.93 -2.42
C ILE A 413 -38.43 -15.45 -2.24
N GLN A 414 -37.90 -15.91 -1.10
CA GLN A 414 -37.74 -17.34 -0.83
C GLN A 414 -39.08 -18.08 -0.70
N ALA A 415 -40.09 -17.44 -0.12
CA ALA A 415 -41.44 -17.99 -0.01
C ALA A 415 -42.19 -17.93 -1.36
N SER A 416 -41.80 -17.04 -2.26
CA SER A 416 -42.40 -16.93 -3.59
C SER A 416 -42.07 -18.16 -4.45
N LYS A 417 -42.97 -18.48 -5.38
CA LYS A 417 -42.72 -19.48 -6.44
C LYS A 417 -42.07 -18.86 -7.68
N SER A 418 -41.68 -17.58 -7.61
CA SER A 418 -41.12 -16.87 -8.74
C SER A 418 -39.75 -17.43 -9.11
N LYS A 419 -39.46 -17.50 -10.41
CA LYS A 419 -38.11 -17.83 -10.90
C LYS A 419 -37.17 -16.63 -10.77
N ASP A 420 -37.74 -15.44 -10.80
CA ASP A 420 -37.00 -14.19 -10.64
C ASP A 420 -36.81 -13.96 -9.14
N ARG A 421 -35.55 -13.97 -8.70
CA ARG A 421 -35.13 -13.79 -7.31
C ARG A 421 -34.31 -12.52 -7.22
N ILE A 422 -34.96 -11.38 -7.39
CA ILE A 422 -34.32 -10.08 -7.55
C ILE A 422 -34.73 -9.20 -6.38
N LEU A 423 -33.73 -8.54 -5.80
CA LEU A 423 -33.89 -7.44 -4.86
C LEU A 423 -33.28 -6.20 -5.50
N LEU A 424 -34.08 -5.16 -5.69
CA LEU A 424 -33.65 -3.86 -6.18
C LEU A 424 -33.66 -2.86 -5.02
N VAL A 425 -32.54 -2.18 -4.80
CA VAL A 425 -32.47 -1.03 -3.89
C VAL A 425 -32.06 0.19 -4.69
N SER A 426 -32.86 1.24 -4.62
CA SER A 426 -32.59 2.49 -5.31
C SER A 426 -32.69 3.70 -4.39
N THR A 427 -31.96 4.75 -4.75
CA THR A 427 -31.98 6.03 -4.05
C THR A 427 -31.99 7.18 -5.05
N TYR A 428 -32.82 8.19 -4.79
CA TYR A 428 -32.94 9.37 -5.63
C TYR A 428 -33.44 10.56 -4.82
N GLU A 429 -33.22 11.77 -5.34
CA GLU A 429 -33.78 13.01 -4.79
C GLU A 429 -34.99 13.45 -5.64
N GLU A 430 -36.09 13.81 -4.98
CA GLU A 430 -37.30 14.34 -5.63
C GLU A 430 -37.94 15.39 -4.71
N GLU A 431 -38.32 16.55 -5.25
CA GLU A 431 -39.00 17.63 -4.51
C GLU A 431 -38.34 18.07 -3.17
N HIS A 432 -37.00 18.03 -3.08
CA HIS A 432 -36.21 18.27 -1.86
C HIS A 432 -36.41 17.23 -0.75
N ASP A 433 -36.90 16.05 -1.09
CA ASP A 433 -36.87 14.87 -0.24
C ASP A 433 -35.90 13.83 -0.81
N VAL A 434 -35.28 13.08 0.09
CA VAL A 434 -34.42 11.97 -0.28
C VAL A 434 -35.17 10.66 -0.13
N HIS A 435 -35.24 9.90 -1.22
CA HIS A 435 -35.97 8.64 -1.27
C HIS A 435 -35.01 7.45 -1.25
N LEU A 436 -35.38 6.43 -0.47
CA LEU A 436 -34.78 5.10 -0.50
C LEU A 436 -35.88 4.09 -0.78
N VAL A 437 -35.71 3.31 -1.85
CA VAL A 437 -36.69 2.34 -2.30
C VAL A 437 -36.10 0.94 -2.23
N VAL A 438 -36.87 0.01 -1.66
CA VAL A 438 -36.57 -1.43 -1.64
C VAL A 438 -37.69 -2.17 -2.38
N GLU A 439 -37.36 -2.82 -3.48
CA GLU A 439 -38.28 -3.60 -4.30
C GLU A 439 -37.85 -5.07 -4.37
N ASP A 440 -38.81 -5.98 -4.22
CA ASP A 440 -38.57 -7.42 -4.30
C ASP A 440 -39.44 -8.09 -5.35
N SER A 441 -38.97 -9.23 -5.85
CA SER A 441 -39.72 -10.12 -6.74
C SER A 441 -40.51 -11.21 -6.00
N GLY A 442 -40.81 -10.99 -4.72
CA GLY A 442 -41.50 -11.92 -3.84
C GLY A 442 -43.02 -11.86 -3.94
N GLY A 443 -43.70 -12.25 -2.86
CA GLY A 443 -45.16 -12.43 -2.83
C GLY A 443 -45.99 -11.14 -2.72
N GLY A 444 -45.34 -9.98 -2.57
CA GLY A 444 -46.02 -8.70 -2.33
C GLY A 444 -46.69 -8.59 -0.96
N VAL A 445 -47.38 -7.47 -0.73
CA VAL A 445 -48.15 -7.20 0.49
C VAL A 445 -49.60 -6.88 0.12
N ALA A 446 -50.54 -7.69 0.63
CA ALA A 446 -51.97 -7.49 0.37
C ALA A 446 -52.49 -6.18 1.00
N ASP A 447 -53.38 -5.49 0.29
CA ASP A 447 -53.86 -4.14 0.63
C ASP A 447 -54.51 -4.06 2.01
N ASP A 448 -55.20 -5.11 2.43
CA ASP A 448 -55.94 -5.21 3.70
C ASP A 448 -55.03 -5.33 4.94
N ILE A 449 -53.75 -5.67 4.74
CA ILE A 449 -52.76 -5.81 5.81
C ILE A 449 -51.67 -4.74 5.80
N ARG A 450 -51.59 -3.86 4.78
CA ARG A 450 -50.50 -2.86 4.63
C ARG A 450 -50.30 -1.93 5.83
N LEU A 451 -51.36 -1.60 6.57
CA LEU A 451 -51.24 -0.82 7.82
C LEU A 451 -50.91 -1.71 9.02
N LYS A 452 -51.33 -2.98 8.97
CA LYS A 452 -51.18 -3.93 10.08
C LYS A 452 -49.77 -4.51 10.18
N ILE A 453 -49.02 -4.57 9.08
CA ILE A 453 -47.64 -5.10 9.07
C ILE A 453 -46.69 -4.37 10.01
N PHE A 454 -47.00 -3.12 10.39
CA PHE A 454 -46.20 -2.33 11.32
C PHE A 454 -46.60 -2.55 12.79
N HIS A 455 -47.70 -3.27 13.06
CA HIS A 455 -48.06 -3.59 14.43
C HIS A 455 -47.07 -4.61 15.03
N PRO A 456 -46.58 -4.37 16.26
CA PRO A 456 -45.74 -5.33 16.95
C PRO A 456 -46.38 -6.72 17.01
N PHE A 457 -45.58 -7.75 16.81
CA PHE A 457 -45.97 -9.17 16.81
C PHE A 457 -46.87 -9.62 15.65
N PHE A 458 -47.16 -8.74 14.68
CA PHE A 458 -47.87 -9.13 13.47
C PHE A 458 -46.92 -9.82 12.48
N SER A 459 -47.31 -11.01 11.99
CA SER A 459 -46.56 -11.74 10.97
C SER A 459 -47.50 -12.66 10.18
N THR A 460 -47.29 -12.73 8.87
CA THR A 460 -47.97 -13.69 7.98
C THR A 460 -47.21 -15.02 7.85
N LYS A 461 -46.00 -15.10 8.40
CA LYS A 461 -45.13 -16.29 8.34
C LYS A 461 -45.51 -17.33 9.43
N PRO A 462 -45.33 -18.65 9.19
CA PRO A 462 -45.70 -19.69 10.16
C PRO A 462 -44.96 -19.55 11.49
N LYS A 463 -45.67 -19.69 12.62
CA LYS A 463 -45.13 -19.53 14.00
C LYS A 463 -43.97 -20.47 14.37
N HIS A 464 -43.72 -21.52 13.60
CA HIS A 464 -42.66 -22.51 13.85
C HIS A 464 -41.34 -22.23 13.11
N GLN A 465 -41.25 -21.19 12.28
CA GLN A 465 -39.96 -20.72 11.74
C GLN A 465 -39.26 -19.85 12.79
N SER A 466 -38.23 -20.43 13.42
CA SER A 466 -37.40 -19.80 14.44
C SER A 466 -36.81 -18.46 13.97
N GLY A 467 -37.41 -17.35 14.41
CA GLY A 467 -36.92 -15.99 14.11
C GLY A 467 -38.03 -15.00 13.73
N CYS A 468 -39.16 -15.48 13.22
CA CYS A 468 -40.27 -14.62 12.79
C CYS A 468 -41.19 -14.24 13.95
N ARG A 469 -40.80 -13.20 14.70
CA ARG A 469 -41.59 -12.68 15.83
C ARG A 469 -42.52 -11.50 15.48
N GLY A 470 -42.50 -10.99 14.24
CA GLY A 470 -43.31 -9.84 13.85
C GLY A 470 -42.85 -8.50 14.45
N ILE A 471 -41.56 -8.40 14.83
CA ILE A 471 -40.95 -7.22 15.47
C ILE A 471 -40.15 -6.38 14.46
N GLY A 472 -39.81 -6.95 13.29
CA GLY A 472 -38.90 -6.31 12.33
C GLY A 472 -39.42 -4.97 11.79
N LEU A 473 -40.68 -4.91 11.37
CA LEU A 473 -41.25 -3.70 10.78
C LEU A 473 -41.66 -2.64 11.82
N SER A 474 -41.94 -3.02 13.07
CA SER A 474 -42.14 -2.03 14.14
C SER A 474 -40.84 -1.28 14.46
N ILE A 475 -39.70 -1.97 14.44
CA ILE A 475 -38.38 -1.34 14.54
C ILE A 475 -38.16 -0.35 13.39
N VAL A 476 -38.50 -0.74 12.15
CA VAL A 476 -38.38 0.16 10.98
C VAL A 476 -39.21 1.41 11.20
N GLN A 477 -40.50 1.26 11.51
CA GLN A 477 -41.39 2.41 11.73
C GLN A 477 -40.87 3.33 12.84
N GLN A 478 -40.36 2.76 13.93
CA GLN A 478 -39.79 3.54 15.02
C GLN A 478 -38.54 4.32 14.58
N VAL A 479 -37.59 3.66 13.90
CA VAL A 479 -36.37 4.33 13.40
C VAL A 479 -36.75 5.49 12.50
N LEU A 480 -37.71 5.30 11.60
CA LEU A 480 -38.13 6.36 10.67
C LEU A 480 -38.80 7.52 11.41
N ASN A 481 -39.64 7.26 12.40
CA ASN A 481 -40.22 8.31 13.24
C ASN A 481 -39.15 9.15 13.96
N GLU A 482 -38.08 8.52 14.46
CA GLU A 482 -36.95 9.23 15.08
C GLU A 482 -36.25 10.16 14.09
N HIS A 483 -36.26 9.82 12.80
CA HIS A 483 -35.63 10.58 11.71
C HIS A 483 -36.60 11.54 11.01
N SER A 484 -37.83 11.69 11.52
CA SER A 484 -38.91 12.42 10.83
C SER A 484 -39.17 11.93 9.41
N ALA A 485 -38.83 10.66 9.13
CA ALA A 485 -38.98 10.03 7.83
C ALA A 485 -40.32 9.30 7.74
N THR A 486 -40.83 9.16 6.52
CA THR A 486 -42.08 8.44 6.25
C THR A 486 -41.81 7.14 5.49
N ILE A 487 -42.75 6.20 5.59
CA ILE A 487 -42.69 4.92 4.88
C ILE A 487 -44.02 4.66 4.17
N SER A 488 -43.93 4.24 2.92
CA SER A 488 -45.07 3.75 2.16
C SER A 488 -44.78 2.35 1.62
N VAL A 489 -45.82 1.52 1.56
CA VAL A 489 -45.73 0.13 1.09
C VAL A 489 -46.74 -0.07 -0.03
N GLY A 490 -46.25 -0.54 -1.15
CA GLY A 490 -46.98 -0.78 -2.38
C GLY A 490 -46.60 -2.10 -3.04
N GLN A 491 -47.13 -2.29 -4.24
CA GLN A 491 -46.73 -3.36 -5.13
C GLN A 491 -45.70 -2.80 -6.12
N SER A 492 -44.67 -3.57 -6.42
CA SER A 492 -43.66 -3.19 -7.40
C SER A 492 -44.22 -3.37 -8.81
N ASP A 493 -44.26 -2.28 -9.58
CA ASP A 493 -44.60 -2.33 -11.00
C ASP A 493 -43.52 -3.02 -11.84
N GLN A 494 -42.27 -3.04 -11.34
CA GLN A 494 -41.11 -3.59 -12.04
C GLN A 494 -40.85 -5.07 -11.71
N LEU A 495 -40.97 -5.46 -10.44
CA LEU A 495 -40.63 -6.80 -9.94
C LEU A 495 -41.85 -7.62 -9.51
N SER A 496 -43.07 -7.07 -9.59
CA SER A 496 -44.35 -7.71 -9.22
C SER A 496 -44.51 -8.10 -7.74
N GLY A 497 -43.47 -7.99 -6.91
CA GLY A 497 -43.51 -8.22 -5.45
C GLY A 497 -43.79 -6.94 -4.67
N ALA A 498 -43.17 -6.78 -3.49
CA ALA A 498 -43.42 -5.58 -2.67
C ALA A 498 -42.51 -4.41 -3.07
N LYS A 499 -43.02 -3.18 -2.92
CA LYS A 499 -42.26 -1.93 -3.03
C LYS A 499 -42.38 -1.17 -1.73
N VAL A 500 -41.26 -0.90 -1.08
CA VAL A 500 -41.18 -0.08 0.13
C VAL A 500 -40.44 1.20 -0.21
N VAL A 501 -41.08 2.36 -0.01
CA VAL A 501 -40.47 3.67 -0.22
C VAL A 501 -40.33 4.35 1.12
N ILE A 502 -39.11 4.73 1.46
CA ILE A 502 -38.78 5.55 2.62
C ILE A 502 -38.45 6.96 2.11
N THR A 503 -39.04 7.97 2.71
CA THR A 503 -38.84 9.37 2.35
C THR A 503 -38.26 10.13 3.54
N PHE A 504 -37.09 10.71 3.36
CA PHE A 504 -36.41 11.55 4.34
C PHE A 504 -36.57 13.02 3.94
N PRO A 505 -37.14 13.88 4.80
CA PRO A 505 -37.21 15.30 4.51
C PRO A 505 -35.82 15.92 4.55
N MET A 506 -35.43 16.68 3.51
CA MET A 506 -34.30 17.58 3.64
C MET A 506 -34.74 18.78 4.46
N ASN A 507 -34.55 18.72 5.78
CA ASN A 507 -34.57 19.96 6.55
C ASN A 507 -33.47 20.87 6.01
N GLU A 508 -33.72 22.16 5.81
CA GLU A 508 -32.66 23.15 5.64
C GLU A 508 -31.86 23.21 6.95
N TRP A 509 -30.54 22.95 6.89
CA TRP A 509 -29.63 23.06 8.03
C TRP A 509 -28.83 24.34 7.94
#